data_AF-A0A6G2Q3Y4-F1
#
_entry.id   AF-A0A6G2Q3Y4-F1
#
_cell.length_a   1.000
_cell.length_b   1.000
_cell.length_c   1.000
_cell.angle_alpha   90.00
_cell.angle_beta   90.00
_cell.angle_gamma   90.00
#
_symmetry.space_group_name_H-M   'P 1'
#
loop_
_entity.id
_entity.type
_entity.pdbx_description
1 polymer ?
#
loop_
_entity_poly.entity_id
_entity_poly.type
_entity_poly.pdbx_seq_one_letter_code
_entity_poly.pdbx_strand_id
1 'polypeptide(L)'
;MTPRLSKADLEAARDRLVPDVVAGGLRVLFCGINPGLMTAATGHHFARPGNRFWPVLHLSGFTPRRLEPAEQGELLSYGLGITNVVARATARADELTAEEYAEGGRLLTEKVRRLAPRWL
;
A
#
# COMPACT_ATOMS: atom_id res chain seq x y z
N MET A 1 0.97 -14.73 16.37
CA MET A 1 2.37 -14.24 16.38
C MET A 1 2.81 -14.08 14.94
N THR A 2 3.03 -12.85 14.47
CA THR A 2 3.67 -12.62 13.16
C THR A 2 5.12 -13.11 13.27
N PRO A 3 5.59 -14.06 12.44
CA PRO A 3 6.95 -14.53 12.51
C PRO A 3 7.91 -13.34 12.40
N ARG A 4 8.91 -13.32 13.29
CA ARG A 4 9.93 -12.25 13.28
C ARG A 4 10.82 -12.47 12.06
N LEU A 5 10.52 -11.77 10.98
CA LEU A 5 11.31 -11.84 9.74
C LEU A 5 12.75 -11.43 10.04
N SER A 6 13.69 -12.23 9.53
CA SER A 6 15.10 -11.91 9.55
C SER A 6 15.42 -10.84 8.51
N LYS A 7 16.62 -10.25 8.60
CA LYS A 7 17.12 -9.34 7.56
C LYS A 7 17.19 -10.03 6.19
N ALA A 8 17.56 -11.31 6.16
CA ALA A 8 17.62 -12.08 4.92
C ALA A 8 16.22 -12.26 4.29
N ASP A 9 15.19 -12.51 5.11
CA ASP A 9 13.81 -12.64 4.62
C ASP A 9 13.30 -11.33 4.01
N LEU A 10 13.66 -10.19 4.61
CA LEU A 10 13.29 -8.87 4.10
C LEU A 10 14.01 -8.55 2.79
N GLU A 11 15.30 -8.84 2.67
CA GLU A 11 16.02 -8.62 1.42
C GLU A 11 15.55 -9.58 0.31
N ALA A 12 15.17 -10.82 0.66
CA ALA A 12 14.55 -11.76 -0.29
C ALA A 12 13.15 -11.31 -0.76
N ALA A 13 12.58 -10.27 -0.16
CA ALA A 13 11.35 -9.63 -0.58
C ALA A 13 11.54 -8.41 -1.49
N ARG A 14 12.79 -8.03 -1.76
CA ARG A 14 13.12 -7.00 -2.76
C ARG A 14 12.50 -7.38 -4.11
N ASP A 15 12.05 -6.37 -4.84
CA ASP A 15 11.39 -6.49 -6.15
C ASP A 15 10.11 -7.34 -6.19
N ARG A 16 9.63 -7.87 -5.06
CA ARG A 16 8.32 -8.52 -5.00
C ARG A 16 7.22 -7.48 -5.19
N LEU A 17 6.21 -7.87 -5.95
CA LEU A 17 5.02 -7.08 -6.16
C LEU A 17 4.03 -7.32 -5.01
N VAL A 18 3.35 -6.25 -4.61
CA VAL A 18 2.26 -6.32 -3.63
C VAL A 18 0.98 -5.90 -4.33
N PRO A 19 -0.03 -6.79 -4.43
CA PRO A 19 -1.29 -6.46 -5.07
C PRO A 19 -1.95 -5.23 -4.45
N ASP A 20 -2.56 -4.41 -5.29
CA ASP A 20 -3.39 -3.31 -4.84
C ASP A 20 -4.65 -3.82 -4.12
N VAL A 21 -5.15 -3.03 -3.17
CA VAL A 21 -6.48 -3.22 -2.58
C VAL A 21 -7.42 -2.25 -3.25
N VAL A 22 -8.12 -2.69 -4.30
CA VAL A 22 -8.92 -1.81 -5.16
C VAL A 22 -10.27 -2.41 -5.53
N ALA A 23 -11.25 -1.52 -5.70
CA ALA A 23 -12.56 -1.79 -6.29
C ALA A 23 -13.01 -0.55 -7.09
N GLY A 24 -14.06 -0.69 -7.88
CA GLY A 24 -14.69 0.46 -8.55
C GLY A 24 -15.49 1.33 -7.57
N GLY A 25 -15.54 2.64 -7.80
CA GLY A 25 -16.39 3.57 -7.06
C GLY A 25 -15.97 3.84 -5.61
N LEU A 26 -14.68 3.66 -5.31
CA LEU A 26 -14.14 3.93 -3.97
C LEU A 26 -14.37 5.39 -3.56
N ARG A 27 -14.59 5.58 -2.27
CA ARG A 27 -14.66 6.91 -1.65
C ARG A 27 -13.28 7.54 -1.54
N VAL A 28 -12.25 6.77 -1.20
CA VAL A 28 -10.84 7.21 -1.20
C VAL A 28 -9.94 6.05 -1.66
N LEU A 29 -9.00 6.33 -2.57
CA LEU A 29 -7.90 5.43 -2.93
C LEU A 29 -6.59 6.01 -2.36
N PHE A 30 -6.08 5.45 -1.27
CA PHE A 30 -4.81 5.91 -0.70
C PHE A 30 -3.64 5.46 -1.58
N CYS A 31 -2.75 6.39 -1.91
CA CYS A 31 -1.56 6.10 -2.71
C CYS A 31 -0.28 6.26 -1.89
N GLY A 32 0.42 5.16 -1.64
CA GLY A 32 1.79 5.17 -1.12
C GLY A 32 2.83 5.41 -2.21
N ILE A 33 4.09 5.56 -1.81
CA ILE A 33 5.21 5.71 -2.76
C ILE A 33 5.47 4.37 -3.44
N ASN A 34 5.91 3.38 -2.67
CA ASN A 34 6.19 2.02 -3.10
C ASN A 34 6.17 1.06 -1.89
N PRO A 35 6.11 -0.26 -2.11
CA PRO A 35 6.21 -1.23 -1.03
C PRO A 35 7.58 -1.16 -0.34
N GLY A 36 7.60 -0.97 0.98
CA GLY A 36 8.79 -1.27 1.77
C GLY A 36 9.03 -2.79 1.85
N LEU A 37 10.25 -3.23 2.15
CA LEU A 37 10.58 -4.67 2.24
C LEU A 37 9.65 -5.47 3.17
N MET A 38 9.21 -4.88 4.29
CA MET A 38 8.26 -5.52 5.20
C MET A 38 6.89 -5.74 4.55
N THR A 39 6.39 -4.74 3.82
CA THR A 39 5.13 -4.82 3.05
C THR A 39 5.25 -5.88 1.95
N ALA A 40 6.41 -5.93 1.29
CA ALA A 40 6.69 -6.92 0.26
C ALA A 40 6.82 -8.35 0.81
N ALA A 41 7.37 -8.49 2.01
CA ALA A 41 7.54 -9.79 2.65
C ALA A 41 6.21 -10.36 3.18
N THR A 42 5.30 -9.52 3.68
CA THR A 42 3.99 -9.97 4.18
C THR A 42 2.88 -9.95 3.14
N GLY A 43 3.04 -9.19 2.06
CA GLY A 43 1.95 -8.89 1.12
C GLY A 43 0.89 -7.94 1.70
N HIS A 44 1.17 -7.28 2.84
CA HIS A 44 0.23 -6.39 3.53
C HIS A 44 0.74 -4.96 3.55
N HIS A 45 -0.08 -4.04 3.05
CA HIS A 45 0.24 -2.63 2.97
C HIS A 45 0.49 -2.04 4.36
N PHE A 46 1.53 -1.21 4.45
CA PHE A 46 1.92 -0.52 5.68
C PHE A 46 2.19 -1.44 6.88
N ALA A 47 2.67 -2.67 6.66
CA ALA A 47 2.89 -3.68 7.71
C ALA A 47 4.07 -3.41 8.66
N ARG A 48 4.91 -2.41 8.38
CA ARG A 48 6.08 -2.10 9.24
C ARG A 48 5.64 -1.60 10.62
N PRO A 49 6.15 -2.20 11.72
CA PRO A 49 5.95 -1.65 13.05
C PRO A 49 6.36 -0.18 13.11
N GLY A 50 5.49 0.66 13.68
CA GLY A 50 5.68 2.11 13.75
C GLY A 50 5.16 2.89 12.53
N ASN A 51 4.74 2.23 11.45
CA ASN A 51 3.97 2.90 10.41
C ASN A 51 2.64 3.40 10.98
N ARG A 52 2.26 4.63 10.65
CA ARG A 52 1.11 5.33 11.24
C ARG A 52 -0.18 5.19 10.44
N PHE A 53 -0.16 4.58 9.25
CA PHE A 53 -1.33 4.49 8.37
C PHE A 53 -2.56 3.91 9.10
N TRP A 54 -2.46 2.69 9.64
CA TRP A 54 -3.58 2.02 10.28
C TRP A 54 -4.11 2.73 11.55
N PRO A 55 -3.25 3.19 12.49
CA PRO A 55 -3.70 4.01 13.60
C PRO A 55 -4.40 5.31 13.16
N VAL A 56 -3.80 6.06 12.24
CA VAL A 56 -4.34 7.35 11.79
C VAL A 56 -5.65 7.17 11.03
N LEU A 57 -5.74 6.16 10.16
CA LEU A 57 -6.96 5.85 9.42
C LEU A 57 -8.16 5.67 10.36
N HIS A 58 -7.97 4.90 11.43
CA HIS A 58 -8.99 4.70 12.45
C HIS A 58 -9.27 5.98 13.26
N LEU A 59 -8.23 6.63 13.78
CA LEU A 59 -8.39 7.82 14.62
C LEU A 59 -9.00 9.00 13.88
N SER A 60 -8.84 9.07 12.55
CA SER A 60 -9.49 10.04 11.67
C SER A 60 -10.91 9.66 11.27
N GLY A 61 -11.45 8.53 11.76
CA GLY A 61 -12.84 8.12 11.55
C GLY A 61 -13.11 7.46 10.20
N PHE A 62 -12.09 7.04 9.45
CA PHE A 62 -12.32 6.30 8.20
C PHE A 62 -12.80 4.86 8.42
N THR A 63 -12.42 4.26 9.54
CA THR A 63 -12.82 2.90 9.95
C THR A 63 -13.34 2.89 11.40
N PRO A 64 -14.34 2.06 11.72
CA PRO A 64 -14.96 2.03 13.05
C PRO A 64 -14.04 1.46 14.14
N ARG A 65 -13.03 0.70 13.74
CA ARG A 65 -11.95 0.15 14.59
C ARG A 65 -10.62 0.28 13.87
N ARG A 66 -9.53 0.09 14.60
CA ARG A 66 -8.21 -0.10 13.99
C ARG A 66 -8.16 -1.49 13.35
N LEU A 67 -7.98 -1.52 12.03
CA LEU A 67 -7.66 -2.74 11.28
C LEU A 67 -6.17 -3.05 11.40
N GLU A 68 -5.84 -4.33 11.46
CA GLU A 68 -4.49 -4.84 11.27
C GLU A 68 -4.15 -4.91 9.77
N PRO A 69 -2.87 -4.85 9.37
CA PRO A 69 -2.47 -4.93 7.96
C PRO A 69 -3.03 -6.14 7.21
N ALA A 70 -3.16 -7.29 7.87
CA ALA A 70 -3.72 -8.50 7.28
C ALA A 70 -5.22 -8.39 6.97
N GLU A 71 -5.93 -7.46 7.61
CA GLU A 71 -7.35 -7.18 7.41
C GLU A 71 -7.59 -6.17 6.28
N GLN A 72 -6.56 -5.79 5.52
CA GLN A 72 -6.64 -4.75 4.48
C GLN A 72 -7.77 -4.95 3.45
N GLY A 73 -8.20 -6.19 3.20
CA GLY A 73 -9.33 -6.48 2.32
C GLY A 73 -10.65 -5.89 2.81
N GLU A 74 -10.83 -5.72 4.13
CA GLU A 74 -12.04 -5.11 4.71
C GLU A 74 -12.21 -3.65 4.30
N LEU A 75 -11.13 -2.95 3.90
CA LEU A 75 -11.19 -1.56 3.44
C LEU A 75 -12.19 -1.35 2.30
N LEU A 76 -12.32 -2.33 1.40
CA LEU A 76 -13.24 -2.25 0.28
C LEU A 76 -14.70 -2.11 0.75
N SER A 77 -15.06 -2.74 1.87
CA SER A 77 -16.40 -2.60 2.46
C SER A 77 -16.69 -1.18 2.99
N TYR A 78 -15.64 -0.41 3.31
CA TYR A 78 -15.73 0.98 3.75
C TYR A 78 -15.58 1.99 2.61
N GLY A 79 -15.51 1.50 1.37
CA GLY A 79 -15.23 2.30 0.18
C GLY A 79 -13.81 2.85 0.16
N LEU A 80 -12.85 2.16 0.77
CA LEU A 80 -11.45 2.58 0.85
C LEU A 80 -10.57 1.59 0.07
N GLY A 81 -9.51 2.09 -0.56
CA GLY A 81 -8.52 1.26 -1.24
C GLY A 81 -7.10 1.73 -0.98
N ILE A 82 -6.13 0.91 -1.35
CA ILE A 82 -4.70 1.20 -1.26
C ILE A 82 -4.00 0.81 -2.56
N THR A 83 -3.13 1.68 -3.03
CA THR A 83 -2.19 1.42 -4.12
C THR A 83 -0.85 2.10 -3.85
N ASN A 84 0.13 1.91 -4.74
CA ASN A 84 1.39 2.67 -4.74
C ASN A 84 1.63 3.30 -6.12
N VAL A 85 2.38 4.40 -6.15
CA VAL A 85 2.84 5.02 -7.41
C VAL A 85 3.80 4.07 -8.13
N VAL A 86 4.78 3.54 -7.40
CA VAL A 86 5.79 2.63 -7.95
C VAL A 86 5.57 1.22 -7.40
N ALA A 87 5.60 0.22 -8.29
CA ALA A 87 5.30 -1.16 -7.92
C ALA A 87 6.48 -1.90 -7.26
N ARG A 88 7.72 -1.50 -7.57
CA ARG A 88 8.94 -2.17 -7.11
C ARG A 88 9.17 -1.95 -5.61
N ALA A 89 9.40 -3.04 -4.89
CA ALA A 89 9.72 -2.99 -3.48
C ALA A 89 11.18 -2.59 -3.21
N THR A 90 11.40 -1.64 -2.30
CA THR A 90 12.75 -1.18 -1.90
C THR A 90 12.89 -1.05 -0.39
N ALA A 91 14.13 -0.94 0.10
CA ALA A 91 14.37 -0.65 1.52
C ALA A 91 14.12 0.82 1.83
N ARG A 92 14.43 1.71 0.88
CA ARG A 92 14.26 3.15 0.97
C ARG A 92 13.68 3.71 -0.33
N ALA A 93 12.88 4.77 -0.20
CA ALA A 93 12.23 5.41 -1.33
C ALA A 93 13.21 6.14 -2.29
N ASP A 94 14.42 6.46 -1.84
CA ASP A 94 15.47 7.09 -2.66
C ASP A 94 16.23 6.10 -3.56
N GLU A 95 15.91 4.81 -3.48
CA GLU A 95 16.36 3.80 -4.44
C GLU A 95 15.51 3.78 -5.73
N LEU A 96 14.45 4.60 -5.80
CA LEU A 96 13.57 4.72 -6.95
C LEU A 96 14.09 5.79 -7.92
N THR A 97 14.04 5.47 -9.21
CA THR A 97 14.47 6.37 -10.28
C THR A 97 13.35 7.34 -10.70
N ALA A 98 13.72 8.43 -11.37
CA ALA A 98 12.74 9.39 -11.88
C ALA A 98 11.82 8.75 -12.94
N GLU A 99 12.37 7.84 -13.75
CA GLU A 99 11.67 7.08 -14.76
C GLU A 99 10.59 6.17 -14.16
N GLU A 100 10.90 5.52 -13.04
CA GLU A 100 9.92 4.70 -12.30
C GLU A 100 8.76 5.54 -11.76
N TYR A 101 9.03 6.74 -11.25
CA TYR A 101 7.97 7.65 -10.83
C TYR A 101 7.13 8.15 -12.01
N ALA A 102 7.76 8.49 -13.14
CA ALA A 102 7.05 8.96 -14.33
C ALA A 102 6.11 7.88 -14.88
N GLU A 103 6.61 6.65 -15.01
CA GLU A 103 5.79 5.51 -15.45
C GLU A 103 4.72 5.15 -14.41
N GLY A 104 5.08 5.16 -13.13
CA GLY A 104 4.15 4.95 -12.03
C GLY A 104 2.99 5.96 -12.02
N GLY A 105 3.28 7.23 -12.28
CA GLY A 105 2.28 8.29 -12.41
C GLY A 105 1.33 8.07 -13.60
N ARG A 106 1.85 7.60 -14.74
CA ARG A 106 1.04 7.23 -15.91
C ARG A 106 0.08 6.09 -15.55
N LEU A 107 0.60 5.01 -14.96
CA LEU A 107 -0.18 3.84 -14.55
C LEU A 107 -1.22 4.17 -13.47
N LEU A 108 -0.86 5.01 -12.50
CA LEU A 108 -1.79 5.49 -11.48
C LEU A 108 -2.92 6.30 -12.09
N THR A 109 -2.62 7.17 -13.06
CA THR A 109 -3.64 7.95 -13.78
C THR A 109 -4.64 7.04 -14.49
N GLU A 110 -4.16 6.00 -15.19
CA GLU A 110 -5.03 5.02 -15.85
C GLU A 110 -5.90 4.25 -14.85
N LYS A 111 -5.30 3.85 -13.72
CA LYS A 111 -6.00 3.16 -12.63
C LYS A 111 -7.09 4.02 -12.03
N VAL A 112 -6.83 5.30 -11.75
CA VAL A 112 -7.80 6.24 -11.20
C VAL A 112 -8.94 6.49 -12.18
N ARG A 113 -8.66 6.66 -13.48
CA ARG A 113 -9.70 6.79 -14.51
C ARG A 113 -10.59 5.55 -14.59
N ARG A 114 -10.01 4.35 -14.49
CA ARG A 114 -10.75 3.09 -14.55
C ARG A 114 -11.59 2.84 -13.31
N LEU A 115 -11.02 3.05 -12.12
CA LEU A 115 -11.67 2.76 -10.84
C LEU A 115 -12.62 3.87 -10.38
N ALA A 116 -12.44 5.08 -10.90
CA ALA A 116 -13.21 6.28 -10.61
C ALA A 116 -13.42 6.51 -9.09
N PRO A 117 -12.35 6.57 -8.27
CA PRO A 117 -12.48 6.93 -6.88
C PRO A 117 -12.91 8.39 -6.75
N ARG A 118 -13.63 8.75 -5.68
CA ARG A 118 -13.98 10.16 -5.42
C ARG A 118 -12.76 11.01 -5.05
N TRP A 119 -11.80 10.40 -4.37
CA TRP A 119 -10.54 11.01 -3.97
C TRP A 119 -9.38 10.04 -4.22
N LEU A 120 -8.28 10.57 -4.75
CA LEU A 120 -6.95 9.97 -4.76
C LEU A 120 -6.08 10.77 -3.78
#